data_AF-A0A383AQ10-F1
#
_entry.id   AF-A0A383AQ10-F1
#
_cell.length_a   1.000
_cell.length_b   1.000
_cell.length_c   1.000
_cell.angle_alpha   90.00
_cell.angle_beta   90.00
_cell.angle_gamma   90.00
#
_symmetry.space_group_name_H-M   'P 1'
#
loop_
_entity.id
_entity.type
_entity.pdbx_description
1 polymer ?
#
loop_
_entity_poly.entity_id
_entity_poly.type
_entity_poly.pdbx_seq_one_letter_code
_entity_poly.pdbx_strand_id
1 'polypeptide(L)' 'QSEAFKAHLGQSVLFPKRLGSSEELAFMVMDLLTNPYMNGEVIRVDGGIRMPPK' A
#
# COMPACT_ATOMS: atom_id res chain seq x y z
N GLN A 1 -14.26 -14.29 9.73
CA GLN A 1 -14.82 -12.98 9.32
C GLN A 1 -13.73 -12.02 8.84
N SER A 2 -12.66 -11.77 9.63
CA SER A 2 -11.54 -10.89 9.23
C SER A 2 -10.86 -11.30 7.91
N GLU A 3 -10.55 -12.58 7.72
CA GLU A 3 -9.86 -13.05 6.50
C GLU A 3 -10.70 -12.90 5.22
N ALA A 4 -12.01 -13.15 5.30
CA ALA A 4 -12.91 -12.93 4.17
C ALA A 4 -13.01 -11.43 3.80
N PHE A 5 -12.98 -10.54 4.79
CA PHE A 5 -12.96 -9.11 4.57
C PHE A 5 -11.65 -8.64 3.92
N LYS A 6 -10.50 -9.12 4.41
CA LYS A 6 -9.18 -8.83 3.80
C LYS A 6 -9.11 -9.32 2.35
N ALA A 7 -9.60 -10.53 2.10
CA ALA A 7 -9.67 -11.09 0.75
C ALA A 7 -10.52 -10.22 -0.18
N HIS A 8 -11.69 -9.76 0.29
CA HIS A 8 -12.54 -8.85 -0.48
C HIS A 8 -11.86 -7.51 -0.76
N LEU A 9 -11.18 -6.92 0.24
CA LEU A 9 -10.46 -5.66 0.06
C LEU A 9 -9.33 -5.76 -0.99
N GLY A 10 -8.63 -6.90 -1.02
CA GLY A 10 -7.57 -7.16 -1.99
C GLY A 10 -8.03 -7.17 -3.45
N GLN A 11 -9.32 -7.43 -3.72
CA GLN A 11 -9.87 -7.44 -5.08
C GLN A 11 -9.89 -6.05 -5.73
N SER A 12 -10.04 -5.01 -4.92
CA SER A 12 -10.12 -3.61 -5.37
C SER A 12 -8.75 -3.00 -5.69
N VAL A 13 -7.65 -3.64 -5.29
CA VAL A 13 -6.29 -3.20 -5.65
C VAL A 13 -6.12 -3.29 -7.17
N LEU A 14 -5.52 -2.28 -7.81
CA LEU A 14 -5.36 -2.28 -9.27
C LEU A 14 -4.32 -3.31 -9.70
N PHE A 15 -3.09 -3.18 -9.18
CA PHE A 15 -2.02 -4.16 -9.34
C PHE A 15 -0.91 -3.87 -8.31
N PRO A 16 -0.30 -4.89 -7.70
CA PRO A 16 -0.62 -6.33 -7.79
C PRO A 16 -1.99 -6.66 -7.15
N LYS A 17 -2.71 -7.67 -7.68
CA LYS A 17 -4.08 -8.06 -7.23
C LYS A 17 -4.10 -8.79 -5.88
N ARG A 18 -3.57 -8.15 -4.84
CA ARG A 18 -3.51 -8.64 -3.46
C ARG A 18 -3.30 -7.49 -2.48
N LEU A 19 -3.42 -7.76 -1.20
CA LEU A 19 -2.94 -6.84 -0.18
C LEU A 19 -1.40 -6.82 -0.17
N GLY A 20 -0.84 -5.66 0.19
CA GLY A 20 0.59 -5.51 0.40
C GLY A 20 1.05 -6.25 1.65
N SER A 21 2.33 -6.65 1.68
CA SER A 21 2.96 -7.21 2.88
C SER A 21 3.65 -6.13 3.70
N SER A 22 3.99 -6.46 4.96
CA SER A 22 4.76 -5.57 5.84
C SER A 22 6.14 -5.23 5.26
N GLU A 23 6.75 -6.18 4.56
CA GLU A 23 8.08 -6.04 3.98
C GLU A 23 8.09 -5.03 2.83
N GLU A 24 7.02 -5.00 2.01
CA GLU A 24 6.87 -4.02 0.92
C GLU A 24 6.79 -2.58 1.44
N LEU A 25 6.12 -2.38 2.58
CA LEU A 25 6.13 -1.09 3.27
C LEU A 25 7.52 -0.75 3.82
N ALA A 26 8.23 -1.73 4.40
CA ALA A 26 9.57 -1.52 4.94
C ALA A 26 10.57 -1.08 3.85
N PHE A 27 10.50 -1.67 2.65
CA PHE A 27 11.32 -1.23 1.51
C PHE A 27 11.06 0.23 1.17
N MET A 28 9.80 0.65 1.05
CA MET A 28 9.46 2.05 0.80
C MET A 28 10.03 2.97 1.88
N VAL A 29 9.89 2.61 3.16
CA VAL A 29 10.43 3.42 4.27
C VAL A 29 11.95 3.57 4.15
N MET A 30 12.66 2.50 3.81
CA MET A 30 14.11 2.56 3.61
C MET A 30 14.49 3.49 2.45
N ASP A 31 13.75 3.48 1.35
CA ASP A 31 13.99 4.40 0.23
C ASP A 31 13.81 5.87 0.64
N LEU A 32 12.79 6.17 1.46
CA LEU A 32 12.56 7.52 1.98
C LEU A 32 13.64 7.98 2.96
N LEU A 33 14.15 7.08 3.80
CA LEU A 33 15.20 7.39 4.77
C LEU A 33 16.58 7.57 4.11
N THR A 34 16.83 6.88 3.00
CA THR A 34 18.15 6.85 2.36
C THR A 34 18.29 7.84 1.21
N ASN A 35 17.19 8.38 0.69
CA ASN A 35 17.23 9.45 -0.30
C ASN A 35 17.26 10.84 0.37
N PRO A 36 18.41 11.55 0.36
CA PRO A 36 18.56 12.81 1.09
C PRO A 36 17.74 13.98 0.51
N TYR A 37 17.21 13.84 -0.70
CA TYR A 37 16.37 14.87 -1.32
C TYR A 37 14.88 14.65 -1.04
N MET A 38 14.51 13.53 -0.43
CA MET A 38 13.12 13.25 -0.07
C MET A 38 12.70 14.12 1.11
N ASN A 39 11.70 15.00 0.91
CA ASN A 39 11.24 15.90 1.95
C ASN A 39 9.80 16.38 1.69
N GLY A 40 9.00 16.51 2.76
CA GLY A 40 7.72 17.22 2.72
C GLY A 40 6.64 16.65 1.80
N GLU A 41 6.69 15.36 1.47
CA GLU A 41 5.80 14.72 0.49
C GLU A 41 4.97 13.58 1.10
N VAL A 42 3.86 13.22 0.44
CA VAL A 42 3.03 12.08 0.79
C VAL A 42 3.04 11.07 -0.33
N ILE A 43 3.58 9.88 -0.06
CA ILE A 43 3.61 8.79 -1.04
C ILE A 43 2.61 7.71 -0.64
N ARG A 44 1.72 7.38 -1.57
CA ARG A 44 0.75 6.28 -1.41
C ARG A 44 1.39 4.97 -1.85
N VAL A 45 1.41 3.99 -0.94
CA VAL A 45 1.80 2.60 -1.23
C VAL A 45 0.55 1.74 -1.19
N ASP A 46 -0.22 1.74 -2.28
CA ASP A 46 -1.61 1.27 -2.25
C ASP A 46 -2.00 0.37 -3.45
N GLY A 47 -1.05 0.07 -4.33
CA GLY A 47 -1.32 -0.71 -5.55
C GLY A 47 -2.40 -0.09 -6.44
N GLY A 48 -2.58 1.23 -6.39
CA GLY A 48 -3.55 1.99 -7.20
C GLY A 48 -4.99 1.94 -6.70
N ILE A 49 -5.28 1.35 -5.52
CA ILE A 49 -6.65 1.26 -5.00
C ILE A 49 -7.26 2.65 -4.72
N ARG A 50 -8.57 2.77 -4.94
CA ARG A 50 -9.40 3.86 -4.44
C ARG A 50 -10.54 3.26 -3.64
N MET A 51 -10.67 3.66 -2.38
CA MET A 51 -11.67 3.10 -1.48
C MET A 51 -13.05 3.66 -1.84
N PRO A 52 -14.04 2.82 -2.18
CA PRO A 52 -15.40 3.28 -2.43
C PRO A 52 -16.07 3.72 -1.12
N PRO A 53 -17.12 4.56 -1.19
CA PRO A 53 -17.99 4.82 -0.04
C PRO A 53 -18.61 3.51 0.45
N LYS A 54 -18.86 3.44 1.77
CA LYS A 54 -19.51 2.29 2.41
C LYS A 54 -21.01 2.49 2.51
#